data_AF-A0A8H6K6D6-F1
#
_entry.id   AF-A0A8H6K6D6-F1
#
_cell.length_a   1.000
_cell.length_b   1.000
_cell.length_c   1.000
_cell.angle_alpha   90.00
_cell.angle_beta   90.00
_cell.angle_gamma   90.00
#
_symmetry.space_group_name_H-M   'P 1'
#
loop_
_entity.id
_entity.type
_entity.pdbx_description
1 polymer ?
#
loop_
_entity_poly.entity_id
_entity_poly.type
_entity_poly.pdbx_seq_one_letter_code
_entity_poly.pdbx_strand_id
1 'polypeptide(L)'
;MPAPDIADRLVRAFFDVIHVAYPVFDRKTFSRLYRQGKASPLVLQTIFLLGFTVGSDDLVQAAGFSDRVTARRTHYLRAKTLYDADYDKDRMNLVAVMLLLGFWWAGYDEQKDTCHWVGCATTFAQSLGMHRSYVVLIAAADQMVADKNTVPARHKQ
;
A
#
# COMPACT_ATOMS: atom_id res chain seq x y z
N MET A 1 15.96 7.41 -7.47
CA MET A 1 15.15 6.20 -7.78
C MET A 1 16.09 5.14 -8.35
N PRO A 2 15.83 3.83 -8.16
CA PRO A 2 16.58 2.77 -8.83
C PRO A 2 16.44 2.84 -10.36
N ALA A 3 17.31 2.16 -11.11
CA ALA A 3 17.15 1.98 -12.54
C ALA A 3 15.80 1.27 -12.87
N PRO A 4 15.18 1.51 -14.03
CA PRO A 4 13.84 1.00 -14.34
C PRO A 4 13.69 -0.52 -14.21
N ASP A 5 14.67 -1.29 -14.66
CA ASP A 5 14.70 -2.75 -14.57
C ASP A 5 14.79 -3.24 -13.12
N ILE A 6 15.58 -2.56 -12.29
CA ILE A 6 15.70 -2.83 -10.85
C ILE A 6 14.40 -2.47 -10.14
N ALA A 7 13.80 -1.34 -10.47
CA ALA A 7 12.52 -0.91 -9.91
C ALA A 7 11.41 -1.92 -10.25
N ASP A 8 11.34 -2.41 -11.49
CA ASP A 8 10.41 -3.47 -11.91
C ASP A 8 10.59 -4.75 -11.08
N ARG A 9 11.83 -5.19 -10.88
CA ARG A 9 12.15 -6.39 -10.07
C ARG A 9 11.73 -6.20 -8.61
N LEU A 10 11.98 -5.02 -8.03
CA LEU A 10 11.57 -4.70 -6.65
C LEU A 10 10.05 -4.67 -6.48
N VAL A 11 9.34 -4.05 -7.44
CA VAL A 11 7.87 -4.03 -7.46
C VAL A 11 7.32 -5.44 -7.54
N ARG A 12 7.85 -6.29 -8.42
CA ARG A 12 7.45 -7.70 -8.52
C ARG A 12 7.68 -8.44 -7.20
N ALA A 13 8.88 -8.32 -6.62
CA ALA A 13 9.22 -8.95 -5.36
C ALA A 13 8.27 -8.56 -4.21
N PHE A 14 7.92 -7.28 -4.11
CA PHE A 14 6.91 -6.80 -3.15
C PHE A 14 5.55 -7.47 -3.38
N PHE A 15 5.07 -7.47 -4.62
CA PHE A 15 3.74 -7.97 -4.94
C PHE A 15 3.62 -9.49 -4.91
N ASP A 16 4.72 -10.22 -5.07
CA ASP A 16 4.74 -11.69 -5.06
C ASP A 16 4.96 -12.26 -3.65
N VAL A 17 5.60 -11.51 -2.75
CA VAL A 17 5.91 -11.99 -1.39
C VAL A 17 5.11 -11.23 -0.32
N ILE A 18 5.25 -9.91 -0.24
CA ILE A 18 4.66 -9.13 0.86
C ILE A 18 3.16 -8.93 0.66
N HIS A 19 2.74 -8.58 -0.55
CA HIS A 19 1.33 -8.28 -0.86
C HIS A 19 0.39 -9.47 -0.61
N VAL A 20 0.90 -10.70 -0.73
CA VAL A 20 0.13 -11.92 -0.43
C VAL A 20 -0.37 -11.94 1.02
N ALA A 21 0.48 -11.54 1.97
CA ALA A 21 0.12 -11.46 3.38
C ALA A 21 -0.48 -10.09 3.77
N TYR A 22 -0.08 -9.02 3.08
CA TYR A 22 -0.46 -7.64 3.39
C TYR A 22 -1.00 -6.92 2.13
N PRO A 23 -2.24 -7.23 1.69
CA PRO A 23 -2.80 -6.72 0.43
C PRO A 23 -3.34 -5.29 0.57
N VAL A 24 -2.48 -4.36 0.96
CA VAL A 24 -2.86 -2.96 1.28
C VAL A 24 -2.97 -2.04 0.06
N PHE A 25 -2.42 -2.46 -1.07
CA PHE A 25 -2.52 -1.74 -2.34
C PHE A 25 -3.28 -2.59 -3.37
N ASP A 26 -4.13 -1.97 -4.18
CA ASP A 26 -4.72 -2.66 -5.33
C ASP A 26 -3.66 -2.85 -6.43
N ARG A 27 -3.31 -4.11 -6.72
CA ARG A 27 -2.26 -4.47 -7.69
C ARG A 27 -2.55 -3.88 -9.08
N LYS A 28 -3.81 -3.90 -9.53
CA LYS A 28 -4.19 -3.43 -10.88
C LYS A 28 -4.04 -1.91 -11.00
N THR A 29 -4.58 -1.17 -10.04
CA THR A 29 -4.52 0.28 -9.98
C THR A 29 -3.09 0.76 -9.83
N PHE A 30 -2.33 0.16 -8.91
CA PHE A 30 -0.91 0.48 -8.75
C PHE A 30 -0.14 0.23 -10.05
N SER A 31 -0.29 -0.94 -10.67
CA SER A 31 0.47 -1.30 -11.89
C SER A 31 0.18 -0.33 -13.04
N ARG A 32 -1.08 0.12 -13.17
CA ARG A 32 -1.46 1.13 -14.17
C ARG A 32 -0.77 2.47 -13.89
N LEU A 33 -0.83 2.98 -12.66
CA LEU A 33 -0.19 4.24 -12.29
C LEU A 33 1.34 4.17 -12.43
N TYR A 34 1.94 3.05 -12.07
CA TYR A 34 3.37 2.82 -12.17
C TYR A 34 3.86 2.90 -13.62
N ARG A 35 3.20 2.18 -14.55
CA ARG A 35 3.52 2.26 -15.99
C ARG A 35 3.33 3.65 -16.59
N GLN A 36 2.42 4.45 -16.03
CA GLN A 36 2.18 5.83 -16.44
C GLN A 36 3.17 6.83 -15.81
N GLY A 37 4.08 6.39 -14.93
CA GLY A 37 4.96 7.29 -14.18
C GLY A 37 4.21 8.17 -13.16
N LYS A 38 2.99 7.78 -12.78
CA LYS A 38 2.10 8.52 -11.87
C LYS A 38 1.93 7.86 -10.50
N ALA A 39 2.66 6.78 -10.24
CA ALA A 39 2.65 6.17 -8.92
C ALA A 39 3.25 7.15 -7.89
N SER A 40 2.64 7.21 -6.70
CA SER A 40 3.11 8.07 -5.63
C SER A 40 4.57 7.76 -5.29
N PRO A 41 5.46 8.77 -5.25
CA PRO A 41 6.83 8.61 -4.78
C PRO A 41 6.89 8.00 -3.39
N LEU A 42 5.98 8.35 -2.49
CA LEU A 42 5.92 7.78 -1.14
C LEU A 42 5.67 6.28 -1.20
N VAL A 43 4.64 5.86 -1.93
CA VAL A 43 4.31 4.44 -2.14
C VAL A 43 5.47 3.70 -2.78
N LEU A 44 6.14 4.30 -3.78
CA LEU A 44 7.30 3.68 -4.43
C LEU A 44 8.47 3.47 -3.47
N GLN A 45 8.83 4.47 -2.65
CA GLN A 45 9.90 4.29 -1.67
C GLN A 45 9.58 3.17 -0.67
N THR A 46 8.33 3.09 -0.21
CA THR A 46 7.88 2.02 0.70
C THR A 46 7.91 0.64 0.03
N ILE A 47 7.47 0.53 -1.23
CA ILE A 47 7.56 -0.72 -1.99
C ILE A 47 9.02 -1.11 -2.21
N PHE A 48 9.92 -0.18 -2.50
CA PHE A 48 11.35 -0.49 -2.66
C PHE A 48 12.00 -0.94 -1.36
N LEU A 49 11.69 -0.30 -0.23
CA LEU A 49 12.13 -0.76 1.10
C LEU A 49 11.80 -2.25 1.28
N LEU A 50 10.55 -2.63 1.01
CA LEU A 50 10.09 -4.01 1.19
C LEU A 50 10.58 -4.95 0.10
N GLY A 51 10.72 -4.46 -1.12
CA GLY A 51 11.35 -5.16 -2.23
C GLY A 51 12.79 -5.55 -1.90
N PHE A 52 13.56 -4.69 -1.24
CA PHE A 52 14.89 -5.04 -0.73
C PHE A 52 14.85 -5.95 0.51
N THR A 53 13.78 -5.92 1.30
CA THR A 53 13.60 -6.86 2.42
C THR A 53 13.50 -8.30 1.91
N VAL A 54 12.77 -8.55 0.81
CA VAL A 54 12.49 -9.91 0.28
C VAL A 54 13.25 -10.27 -0.99
N GLY A 55 13.87 -9.31 -1.67
CA GLY A 55 14.62 -9.53 -2.91
C GLY A 55 15.89 -10.36 -2.70
N SER A 56 16.55 -10.74 -3.80
CA SER A 56 17.85 -11.43 -3.74
C SER A 56 19.00 -10.48 -3.42
N ASP A 57 20.14 -10.99 -2.95
CA ASP A 57 21.34 -10.16 -2.75
C ASP A 57 21.90 -9.64 -4.09
N ASP A 58 21.72 -10.41 -5.18
CA ASP A 58 21.98 -9.93 -6.54
C ASP A 58 21.22 -8.63 -6.86
N LEU A 59 19.96 -8.53 -6.46
CA LEU A 59 19.15 -7.33 -6.68
C LEU A 59 19.69 -6.13 -5.88
N VAL A 60 20.21 -6.36 -4.68
CA VAL A 60 20.85 -5.34 -3.83
C VAL A 60 22.12 -4.81 -4.51
N GLN A 61 22.99 -5.70 -4.99
CA GLN A 61 24.23 -5.32 -5.67
C GLN A 61 23.96 -4.63 -7.00
N ALA A 62 23.02 -5.14 -7.80
CA ALA A 62 22.63 -4.55 -9.08
C ALA A 62 22.01 -3.14 -8.91
N ALA A 63 21.40 -2.86 -7.76
CA ALA A 63 20.93 -1.53 -7.39
C ALA A 63 22.05 -0.57 -6.91
N GLY A 64 23.30 -1.06 -6.82
CA GLY A 64 24.47 -0.28 -6.41
C GLY A 64 24.66 -0.17 -4.90
N PHE A 65 24.03 -1.04 -4.10
CA PHE A 65 24.21 -1.06 -2.65
C PHE A 65 25.21 -2.12 -2.20
N SER A 66 26.02 -1.80 -1.20
CA SER A 66 26.97 -2.73 -0.56
C SER A 66 26.26 -3.88 0.16
N ASP A 67 25.12 -3.59 0.80
CA ASP A 67 24.42 -4.52 1.66
C ASP A 67 22.92 -4.18 1.75
N ARG A 68 22.13 -5.19 2.14
CA ARG A 68 20.68 -5.11 2.23
C ARG A 68 20.21 -4.10 3.27
N VAL A 69 20.95 -3.94 4.36
CA VAL A 69 20.58 -3.01 5.45
C VAL A 69 20.65 -1.58 4.94
N THR A 70 21.73 -1.21 4.25
CA THR A 70 21.92 0.10 3.63
C THR A 70 20.87 0.38 2.56
N ALA A 71 20.52 -0.60 1.71
CA ALA A 71 19.47 -0.47 0.72
C ALA A 71 18.10 -0.17 1.36
N ARG A 72 17.70 -1.00 2.33
CA ARG A 72 16.45 -0.83 3.08
C ARG A 72 16.43 0.53 3.81
N ARG A 73 17.50 0.87 4.53
CA ARG A 73 17.61 2.16 5.27
C ARG A 73 17.43 3.35 4.35
N THR A 74 18.07 3.33 3.18
CA THR A 74 17.99 4.41 2.19
C THR A 74 16.54 4.65 1.75
N HIS A 75 15.80 3.58 1.46
CA HIS A 75 14.43 3.68 1.02
C HIS A 75 13.45 3.99 2.16
N TYR A 76 13.70 3.50 3.37
CA TYR A 76 12.96 3.90 4.57
C TYR A 76 13.08 5.40 4.83
N LEU A 77 14.31 5.94 4.86
CA LEU A 77 14.53 7.37 5.12
C LEU A 77 13.86 8.23 4.07
N ARG A 78 13.95 7.86 2.79
CA ARG A 78 13.25 8.56 1.70
C ARG A 78 11.73 8.53 1.86
N ALA A 79 11.16 7.36 2.19
CA ALA A 79 9.72 7.23 2.45
C ALA A 79 9.31 8.08 3.65
N LYS A 80 10.06 8.01 4.75
CA LYS A 80 9.81 8.81 5.96
C LYS A 80 9.87 10.31 5.68
N THR A 81 10.86 10.79 4.92
CA THR A 81 10.94 12.20 4.52
C THR A 81 9.73 12.64 3.71
N LEU A 82 9.24 11.80 2.78
CA LEU A 82 8.04 12.10 2.00
C LEU A 82 6.77 12.09 2.86
N TYR A 83 6.69 11.19 3.85
CA TYR A 83 5.60 11.13 4.81
C TYR A 83 5.58 12.36 5.72
N ASP A 84 6.71 12.70 6.34
CA ASP A 84 6.83 13.84 7.26
C ASP A 84 6.64 15.19 6.53
N ALA A 85 6.80 15.23 5.21
CA ALA A 85 6.53 16.40 4.36
C ALA A 85 5.09 16.47 3.83
N ASP A 86 4.18 15.58 4.27
CA ASP A 86 2.78 15.49 3.80
C ASP A 86 2.66 15.44 2.26
N TYR A 87 3.61 14.77 1.59
CA TYR A 87 3.70 14.75 0.12
C TYR A 87 2.50 14.06 -0.53
N ASP A 88 2.10 12.90 -0.02
CA ASP A 88 0.95 12.16 -0.52
C ASP A 88 -0.33 12.64 0.16
N LYS A 89 -1.40 12.85 -0.62
CA LYS A 89 -2.71 13.31 -0.14
C LYS A 89 -3.74 12.19 -0.10
N ASP A 90 -3.45 11.05 -0.72
CA ASP A 90 -4.34 9.90 -0.70
C ASP A 90 -4.28 9.23 0.68
N ARG A 91 -5.38 9.36 1.43
CA ARG A 91 -5.49 8.84 2.79
C ARG A 91 -5.37 7.31 2.83
N MET A 92 -5.77 6.61 1.77
CA MET A 92 -5.63 5.15 1.67
C MET A 92 -4.16 4.76 1.53
N ASN A 93 -3.40 5.51 0.70
CA ASN A 93 -1.96 5.31 0.58
C ASN A 93 -1.26 5.58 1.91
N LEU A 94 -1.66 6.62 2.65
CA LEU A 94 -1.07 6.94 3.95
C LEU A 94 -1.28 5.80 4.97
N VAL A 95 -2.48 5.22 5.08
CA VAL A 95 -2.72 4.05 5.94
C VAL A 95 -1.81 2.88 5.56
N ALA A 96 -1.80 2.53 4.26
CA ALA A 96 -1.02 1.42 3.74
C ALA A 96 0.48 1.62 3.98
N VAL A 97 0.99 2.81 3.70
CA VAL A 97 2.40 3.16 3.90
C VAL A 97 2.78 3.10 5.38
N MET A 98 1.97 3.66 6.28
CA MET A 98 2.25 3.58 7.72
C MET A 98 2.35 2.13 8.19
N LEU A 99 1.42 1.26 7.80
CA LEU A 99 1.47 -0.15 8.15
C LEU A 99 2.75 -0.82 7.61
N LEU A 100 3.12 -0.54 6.37
CA LEU A 100 4.29 -1.12 5.71
C LEU A 100 5.63 -0.57 6.21
N LEU A 101 5.68 0.68 6.70
CA LEU A 101 6.86 1.22 7.39
C LEU A 101 7.13 0.50 8.71
N GLY A 102 6.13 -0.15 9.32
CA GLY A 102 6.31 -0.98 10.51
C GLY A 102 7.25 -2.18 10.32
N PHE A 103 7.54 -2.59 9.09
CA PHE A 103 8.52 -3.66 8.79
C PHE A 103 9.98 -3.20 8.84
N TRP A 104 10.20 -1.92 9.10
CA TRP A 104 11.52 -1.39 9.35
C TRP A 104 11.87 -1.52 10.84
N TRP A 105 13.10 -1.99 11.09
CA TRP A 105 13.72 -2.01 12.41
C TRP A 105 15.24 -1.94 12.23
N ALA A 106 15.88 -0.89 12.74
CA ALA A 106 17.34 -0.74 12.74
C ALA A 106 17.97 -0.77 14.13
N GLY A 107 17.18 -1.00 15.18
CA GLY A 107 17.66 -1.13 16.55
C GLY A 107 16.95 -0.19 17.53
N TYR A 108 17.44 -0.18 18.77
CA TYR A 108 16.82 0.53 19.89
C TYR A 108 16.93 2.07 19.83
N ASP A 109 17.83 2.60 19.01
CA ASP A 109 18.03 4.05 18.87
C ASP A 109 16.99 4.73 17.94
N GLU A 110 16.01 3.98 17.44
CA GLU A 110 15.00 4.50 16.53
C GLU A 110 13.89 5.27 17.25
N GLN A 111 13.70 6.52 16.83
CA GLN A 111 12.64 7.38 17.37
C GLN A 111 11.22 6.85 17.09
N LYS A 112 11.03 6.09 15.99
CA LYS A 112 9.76 5.50 15.56
C LYS A 112 9.98 4.02 15.29
N ASP A 113 9.56 3.16 16.20
CA ASP A 113 9.64 1.71 16.08
C ASP A 113 8.44 1.11 15.33
N THR A 114 8.41 -0.22 15.17
CA THR A 114 7.28 -0.94 14.57
C THR A 114 5.95 -0.62 15.24
N CYS A 115 5.92 -0.56 16.58
CA CYS A 115 4.72 -0.30 17.36
C CYS A 115 4.14 1.08 17.04
N HIS A 116 5.00 2.10 16.91
CA HIS A 116 4.59 3.45 16.51
C HIS A 116 3.87 3.44 15.15
N TRP A 117 4.49 2.87 14.12
CA TRP A 117 3.95 2.88 12.76
C TRP A 117 2.63 2.11 12.65
N VAL A 118 2.55 0.93 13.25
CA VAL A 118 1.33 0.11 13.25
C VAL A 118 0.22 0.78 14.08
N GLY A 119 0.55 1.39 15.21
CA GLY A 119 -0.41 2.15 16.03
C GLY A 119 -0.99 3.35 15.30
N CYS A 120 -0.15 4.12 14.59
CA CYS A 120 -0.57 5.22 13.73
C CYS A 120 -1.47 4.74 12.60
N ALA A 121 -1.08 3.68 11.88
CA ALA A 121 -1.88 3.10 10.81
C ALA A 121 -3.28 2.68 11.30
N THR A 122 -3.33 2.02 12.46
CA THR A 122 -4.58 1.54 13.08
C THR A 122 -5.50 2.70 13.44
N THR A 123 -4.97 3.70 14.15
CA THR A 123 -5.73 4.89 14.55
C THR A 123 -6.24 5.66 13.33
N PHE A 124 -5.39 5.81 12.31
CA PHE A 124 -5.76 6.53 11.10
C PHE A 124 -6.83 5.77 10.29
N ALA A 125 -6.70 4.45 10.14
CA ALA A 125 -7.70 3.61 9.50
C ALA A 125 -9.07 3.66 10.21
N GLN A 126 -9.06 3.68 11.55
CA GLN A 126 -10.27 3.84 12.35
C GLN A 126 -10.91 5.21 12.12
N SER A 127 -10.11 6.28 12.08
CA SER A 127 -10.59 7.64 11.80
C SER A 127 -11.25 7.77 10.41
N LEU A 128 -10.80 6.96 9.44
CA LEU A 128 -11.38 6.87 8.09
C LEU A 128 -12.65 6.02 8.03
N GLY A 129 -13.02 5.35 9.12
CA GLY A 129 -14.17 4.45 9.14
C GLY A 129 -13.94 3.15 8.37
N MET A 130 -12.68 2.76 8.09
CA MET A 130 -12.38 1.52 7.32
C MET A 130 -12.87 0.23 8.00
N HIS A 131 -13.14 0.29 9.30
CA HIS A 131 -13.76 -0.81 10.07
C HIS A 131 -15.26 -0.96 9.79
N ARG A 132 -15.89 0.04 9.18
CA ARG A 132 -17.32 0.05 8.88
C ARG A 132 -17.52 -0.59 7.52
N SER A 133 -18.08 -1.79 7.50
CA SER A 133 -18.39 -2.50 6.27
C SER A 133 -19.55 -1.79 5.52
N TYR A 134 -19.28 -1.24 4.34
CA TYR A 134 -20.33 -0.69 3.46
C TYR A 134 -21.09 -1.77 2.68
N VAL A 135 -20.81 -3.05 2.93
CA VAL A 135 -21.49 -4.18 2.27
C VAL A 135 -23.00 -4.13 2.48
N VAL A 136 -23.47 -3.59 3.60
CA VAL A 136 -24.91 -3.47 3.90
C VAL A 136 -25.61 -2.43 3.01
N LEU A 137 -24.93 -1.36 2.58
CA LEU A 137 -25.55 -0.29 1.80
C LEU A 137 -25.69 -0.62 0.32
N ILE A 138 -24.76 -1.40 -0.25
CA ILE A 138 -24.83 -1.85 -1.64
C ILE A 138 -25.90 -2.94 -1.79
N ALA A 139 -25.94 -3.90 -0.86
CA ALA A 139 -26.99 -4.93 -0.83
C ALA A 139 -28.39 -4.34 -0.59
N ALA A 140 -28.51 -3.34 0.29
CA ALA A 140 -29.78 -2.64 0.52
C ALA A 140 -30.22 -1.81 -0.68
N ALA A 141 -29.29 -1.14 -1.38
CA ALA A 141 -29.61 -0.41 -2.62
C ALA A 141 -30.07 -1.36 -3.74
N ASP A 142 -29.43 -2.52 -3.89
CA ASP A 142 -29.83 -3.55 -4.86
C ASP A 142 -31.21 -4.15 -4.53
N GLN A 143 -31.51 -4.38 -3.24
CA GLN A 143 -32.84 -4.82 -2.79
C GLN A 143 -33.93 -3.77 -3.04
N MET A 144 -33.65 -2.48 -2.81
CA MET A 144 -34.61 -1.40 -3.08
C MET A 144 -34.89 -1.19 -4.57
N VAL A 145 -33.93 -1.51 -5.46
CA VAL A 145 -34.12 -1.46 -6.92
C VAL A 145 -34.90 -2.68 -7.42
N ALA A 146 -34.67 -3.87 -6.84
CA ALA A 146 -35.40 -5.09 -7.19
C ALA A 146 -36.89 -5.01 -6.81
N ASP A 147 -37.22 -4.45 -5.65
CA ASP A 147 -38.60 -4.35 -5.16
C ASP A 147 -39.45 -3.37 -6.00
N LYS A 148 -38.84 -2.30 -6.53
CA LYS A 148 -39.54 -1.32 -7.39
C LYS A 148 -39.90 -1.85 -8.79
N ASN A 149 -39.25 -2.90 -9.27
CA ASN A 149 -39.49 -3.46 -10.61
C ASN A 149 -40.58 -4.55 -10.63
N THR A 150 -41.16 -4.90 -9.48
CA THR A 150 -42.20 -5.94 -9.39
C THR A 150 -43.59 -5.30 -9.38
N VAL A 151 -44.03 -4.75 -10.52
CA VAL A 151 -45.44 -4.36 -10.70
C VAL A 151 -46.20 -5.57 -11.26
N PRO A 152 -47.28 -6.05 -10.61
CA PRO A 152 -48.01 -7.23 -11.07
C PRO A 152 -48.75 -6.93 -12.37
N ALA A 153 -48.52 -7.75 -13.39
CA ALA A 153 -49.23 -7.70 -14.65
C ALA A 153 -50.74 -7.91 -14.42
N ARG A 154 -51.53 -6.84 -14.54
CA ARG A 154 -52.99 -6.89 -14.60
C ARG A 154 -53.40 -7.84 -15.73
N HIS A 155 -53.92 -9.01 -15.35
CA HIS A 155 -54.69 -9.87 -16.25
C HIS A 155 -55.88 -9.07 -16.76
N LYS A 156 -55.88 -8.76 -18.06
CA LYS A 156 -57.09 -8.36 -18.78
C LYS A 156 -57.79 -9.65 -19.21
N GLN A 157 -58.92 -9.95 -18.58
CA GLN A 157 -60.02 -10.67 -19.21
C GLN A 157 -60.89 -9.65 -19.95
#